data_AF-A0A660ZA73-F1
#
_entry.id   AF-A0A660ZA73-F1
#
_cell.length_a   1.000
_cell.length_b   1.000
_cell.length_c   1.000
_cell.angle_alpha   90.00
_cell.angle_beta   90.00
_cell.angle_gamma   90.00
#
_symmetry.space_group_name_H-M   'P 1'
#
loop_
_entity.id
_entity.type
_entity.pdbx_description
1 polymer ?
#
loop_
_entity_poly.entity_id
_entity_poly.type
_entity_poly.pdbx_seq_one_letter_code
_entity_poly.pdbx_strand_id
1 'polypeptide(L)'
;MFDLEKLREKREEILKAELAAWLHDVGKLSEEFIEEHSKEQGKGDKWHHELVLRRILRRIEKKFNKSWQNITKDEVLKWMVEEFSVNIPSEKRGRPFPNPHRREFPNKLDSYLSRDPATGNEIVRRKLVEVAKQISYEARINSQFFVESFYEFCENAKITIYDETISIADIIEQHGDPIEAQSKLVKLFKPPSCDGIDSSMDKGFAESIQKDRTFISKAFGHEKFFLRHLNCLRKILSSKFNFAPQNYYLYRKNIKSILKRIFSRALGETRRGANDVTLWDHSYSVGALYKSLIAWIVLRRSEIPEVTEFLDSGGQWKGNLWRLLSIRTDGLSYFLSASSIPDMLARKEILQDAWNKVQKLLEEIYPLGLEVYRDENGSVFVVPDLDVLELTNST
;
A
#
# COMPACT_ATOMS: atom_id res chain seq x y z
N MET A 1 18.15 2.15 32.36
CA MET A 1 18.25 2.59 30.94
C MET A 1 17.86 1.41 30.05
N PHE A 2 17.00 1.63 29.06
CA PHE A 2 16.66 0.59 28.09
C PHE A 2 17.80 0.40 27.09
N ASP A 3 18.05 -0.84 26.71
CA ASP A 3 19.08 -1.17 25.73
C ASP A 3 18.52 -1.03 24.30
N LEU A 4 18.83 0.09 23.66
CA LEU A 4 18.41 0.38 22.29
C LEU A 4 19.04 -0.56 21.25
N GLU A 5 20.14 -1.24 21.59
CA GLU A 5 20.76 -2.20 20.69
C GLU A 5 19.82 -3.36 20.34
N LYS A 6 18.93 -3.74 21.25
CA LYS A 6 17.86 -4.71 20.97
C LYS A 6 16.98 -4.31 19.79
N LEU A 7 16.68 -3.02 19.63
CA LEU A 7 15.92 -2.53 18.47
C LEU A 7 16.74 -2.62 17.19
N ARG A 8 18.05 -2.38 17.26
CA ARG A 8 18.95 -2.48 16.10
C ARG A 8 19.11 -3.94 15.66
N GLU A 9 19.22 -4.86 16.61
CA GLU A 9 19.28 -6.31 16.38
C GLU A 9 17.98 -6.84 15.76
N LYS A 10 16.82 -6.35 16.23
CA LYS A 10 15.49 -6.72 15.69
C LYS A 10 15.00 -5.79 14.58
N ARG A 11 15.86 -4.94 14.03
CA ARG A 11 15.47 -3.86 13.11
C ARG A 11 14.67 -4.37 11.93
N GLU A 12 15.16 -5.41 11.26
CA GLU A 12 14.51 -5.94 10.06
C GLU A 12 13.10 -6.43 10.36
N GLU A 13 12.92 -7.13 11.49
CA GLU A 13 11.65 -7.68 11.94
C GLU A 13 10.65 -6.58 12.29
N ILE A 14 11.10 -5.52 12.96
CA ILE A 14 10.27 -4.35 13.28
C ILE A 14 9.84 -3.60 12.00
N LEU A 15 10.75 -3.45 11.03
CA LEU A 15 10.42 -2.82 9.74
C LEU A 15 9.47 -3.66 8.89
N LYS A 16 9.56 -5.00 8.95
CA LYS A 16 8.58 -5.89 8.31
C LYS A 16 7.21 -5.80 9.00
N ALA A 17 7.16 -5.70 10.33
CA ALA A 17 5.92 -5.48 11.08
C ALA A 17 5.24 -4.16 10.69
N GLU A 18 6.00 -3.07 10.59
CA GLU A 18 5.52 -1.77 10.07
C GLU A 18 4.97 -1.91 8.65
N LEU A 19 5.68 -2.63 7.77
CA LEU A 19 5.25 -2.85 6.40
C LEU A 19 3.96 -3.69 6.32
N ALA A 20 3.81 -4.71 7.18
CA ALA A 20 2.59 -5.49 7.26
C ALA A 20 1.39 -4.61 7.63
N ALA A 21 1.57 -3.71 8.60
CA ALA A 21 0.57 -2.74 8.99
C ALA A 21 0.21 -1.79 7.84
N TRP A 22 1.16 -1.36 7.02
CA TRP A 22 0.84 -0.54 5.84
C TRP A 22 0.08 -1.29 4.74
N LEU A 23 0.18 -2.62 4.70
CA LEU A 23 -0.41 -3.46 3.65
C LEU A 23 -1.69 -4.17 4.07
N HIS A 24 -2.02 -4.22 5.37
CA HIS A 24 -3.09 -5.06 5.92
C HIS A 24 -4.43 -4.89 5.19
N ASP A 25 -4.80 -3.65 4.86
CA ASP A 25 -6.05 -3.32 4.19
C ASP A 25 -5.95 -3.17 2.67
N VAL A 26 -4.92 -3.75 2.05
CA VAL A 26 -4.76 -3.72 0.57
C VAL A 26 -6.00 -4.27 -0.16
N GLY A 27 -6.79 -5.12 0.49
CA GLY A 27 -8.07 -5.62 -0.03
C GLY A 27 -9.16 -4.57 -0.20
N LYS A 28 -9.07 -3.41 0.49
CA LYS A 28 -9.99 -2.27 0.32
C LYS A 28 -9.81 -1.55 -1.03
N LEU A 29 -8.77 -1.91 -1.79
CA LEU A 29 -8.55 -1.44 -3.17
C LEU A 29 -9.39 -2.19 -4.22
N SER A 30 -10.29 -3.08 -3.82
CA SER A 30 -11.14 -3.82 -4.75
C SER A 30 -12.41 -3.03 -5.10
N GLU A 31 -12.93 -3.24 -6.30
CA GLU A 31 -14.22 -2.65 -6.70
C GLU A 31 -15.33 -3.26 -5.85
N GLU A 32 -15.22 -4.54 -5.54
CA GLU A 32 -16.15 -5.30 -4.71
C GLU A 32 -16.29 -4.69 -3.28
N PHE A 33 -15.20 -4.23 -2.66
CA PHE A 33 -15.24 -3.57 -1.34
C PHE A 33 -16.07 -2.27 -1.39
N ILE A 34 -15.93 -1.52 -2.48
CA ILE A 34 -16.58 -0.22 -2.65
C ILE A 34 -18.06 -0.36 -2.95
N GLU A 35 -18.41 -1.36 -3.76
CA GLU A 35 -19.79 -1.71 -4.08
C GLU A 35 -20.53 -2.21 -2.84
N GLU A 36 -19.90 -3.03 -1.99
CA GLU A 36 -20.48 -3.48 -0.71
C GLU A 36 -20.84 -2.31 0.21
N HIS A 37 -19.99 -1.29 0.28
CA HIS A 37 -20.17 -0.13 1.15
C HIS A 37 -21.00 1.00 0.52
N SER A 38 -21.62 0.74 -0.64
CA SER A 38 -22.58 1.64 -1.28
C SER A 38 -24.02 1.29 -0.88
N LYS A 39 -24.93 2.28 -0.84
CA LYS A 39 -26.37 2.00 -0.58
C LYS A 39 -27.02 1.08 -1.61
N GLU A 40 -26.51 1.07 -2.83
CA GLU A 40 -27.01 0.21 -3.91
C GLU A 40 -26.66 -1.27 -3.71
N GLN A 41 -25.97 -1.65 -2.60
CA GLN A 41 -25.55 -3.00 -2.22
C GLN A 41 -25.52 -3.92 -3.43
N GLY A 42 -24.35 -4.02 -4.08
CA GLY A 42 -24.17 -5.00 -5.14
C GLY A 42 -24.77 -6.33 -4.69
N LYS A 43 -25.61 -6.96 -5.53
CA LYS A 43 -26.32 -8.22 -5.24
C LYS A 43 -25.36 -9.42 -5.11
N GLY A 44 -24.28 -9.27 -4.37
CA GLY A 44 -23.18 -10.21 -4.23
C GLY A 44 -22.92 -10.55 -2.77
N ASP A 45 -22.11 -11.59 -2.57
CA ASP A 45 -21.68 -12.02 -1.25
C ASP A 45 -20.83 -10.93 -0.56
N LYS A 46 -20.84 -10.94 0.78
CA LYS A 46 -20.03 -10.05 1.63
C LYS A 46 -18.56 -10.04 1.18
N TRP A 47 -17.97 -8.85 0.96
CA TRP A 47 -16.58 -8.73 0.57
C TRP A 47 -15.65 -8.67 1.78
N HIS A 48 -15.08 -9.84 2.08
CA HIS A 48 -13.98 -9.99 3.02
C HIS A 48 -12.66 -9.48 2.40
N HIS A 49 -12.27 -8.24 2.71
CA HIS A 49 -11.07 -7.60 2.18
C HIS A 49 -9.78 -8.28 2.65
N GLU A 50 -9.78 -8.85 3.85
CA GLU A 50 -8.74 -9.69 4.43
C GLU A 50 -8.43 -10.93 3.57
N LEU A 51 -9.41 -11.47 2.84
CA LEU A 51 -9.24 -12.65 1.98
C LEU A 51 -8.68 -12.32 0.58
N VAL A 52 -8.16 -11.10 0.37
CA VAL A 52 -7.62 -10.66 -0.93
C VAL A 52 -6.50 -11.57 -1.43
N LEU A 53 -5.61 -12.01 -0.54
CA LEU A 53 -4.49 -12.90 -0.87
C LEU A 53 -4.98 -14.31 -1.25
N ARG A 54 -5.85 -14.93 -0.46
CA ARG A 54 -6.52 -16.21 -0.85
C ARG A 54 -7.26 -16.12 -2.18
N ARG A 55 -7.91 -14.99 -2.47
CA ARG A 55 -8.59 -14.77 -3.75
C ARG A 55 -7.59 -14.66 -4.91
N ILE A 56 -6.44 -14.03 -4.68
CA ILE A 56 -5.32 -14.03 -5.63
C ILE A 56 -4.86 -15.47 -5.88
N LEU A 57 -4.59 -16.24 -4.83
CA LEU A 57 -4.16 -17.64 -4.92
C LEU A 57 -5.17 -18.52 -5.68
N ARG A 58 -6.47 -18.47 -5.31
CA ARG A 58 -7.53 -19.21 -6.01
C ARG A 58 -7.66 -18.81 -7.48
N ARG A 59 -7.41 -17.54 -7.83
CA ARG A 59 -7.42 -17.07 -9.23
C ARG A 59 -6.21 -17.62 -9.98
N ILE A 60 -5.05 -17.74 -9.34
CA ILE A 60 -3.86 -18.41 -9.89
C ILE A 60 -4.18 -19.89 -10.12
N GLU A 61 -4.63 -20.62 -9.09
CA GLU A 61 -4.96 -22.05 -9.16
C GLU A 61 -6.04 -22.40 -10.19
N LYS A 62 -7.18 -21.69 -10.19
CA LYS A 62 -8.27 -21.91 -11.17
C LYS A 62 -7.82 -21.64 -12.60
N LYS A 63 -6.91 -20.69 -12.82
CA LYS A 63 -6.36 -20.39 -14.15
C LYS A 63 -5.29 -21.39 -14.55
N PHE A 64 -4.42 -21.85 -13.65
CA PHE A 64 -3.53 -22.98 -13.91
C PHE A 64 -4.33 -24.21 -14.34
N ASN A 65 -5.43 -24.52 -13.65
CA ASN A 65 -6.30 -25.65 -13.99
C ASN A 65 -7.11 -25.47 -15.28
N LYS A 66 -7.49 -24.23 -15.67
CA LYS A 66 -8.19 -23.95 -16.95
C LYS A 66 -7.26 -23.74 -18.15
N SER A 67 -6.03 -23.30 -17.94
CA SER A 67 -5.14 -22.75 -19.00
C SER A 67 -4.47 -23.78 -19.91
N TRP A 68 -4.77 -25.07 -19.76
CA TRP A 68 -4.17 -26.09 -20.64
C TRP A 68 -5.15 -27.07 -21.28
N GLN A 69 -6.46 -26.98 -20.98
CA GLN A 69 -7.40 -27.98 -21.50
C GLN A 69 -8.40 -27.46 -22.53
N ASN A 70 -8.91 -26.21 -22.47
CA ASN A 70 -9.97 -25.77 -23.40
C ASN A 70 -10.11 -24.23 -23.56
N ILE A 71 -9.33 -23.58 -24.44
CA ILE A 71 -9.62 -22.20 -24.89
C ILE A 71 -9.93 -22.21 -26.38
N THR A 72 -11.06 -21.64 -26.79
CA THR A 72 -11.49 -21.61 -28.19
C THR A 72 -11.15 -20.28 -28.88
N LYS A 73 -11.08 -20.31 -30.22
CA LYS A 73 -10.67 -19.19 -31.07
C LYS A 73 -11.61 -17.97 -30.96
N ASP A 74 -12.91 -18.21 -30.78
CA ASP A 74 -13.93 -17.15 -30.79
C ASP A 74 -13.97 -16.37 -29.47
N GLU A 75 -13.64 -17.00 -28.35
CA GLU A 75 -13.49 -16.37 -27.04
C GLU A 75 -12.32 -15.36 -27.03
N VAL A 76 -11.25 -15.66 -27.78
CA VAL A 76 -10.10 -14.75 -27.94
C VAL A 76 -10.46 -13.55 -28.83
N LEU A 77 -11.23 -13.77 -29.91
CA LEU A 77 -11.65 -12.73 -30.84
C LEU A 77 -12.64 -11.73 -30.22
N LYS A 78 -13.61 -12.22 -29.45
CA LYS A 78 -14.57 -11.38 -28.72
C LYS A 78 -13.86 -10.44 -27.74
N TRP A 79 -12.89 -10.98 -27.01
CA TRP A 79 -12.07 -10.23 -26.06
C TRP A 79 -11.21 -9.14 -26.74
N MET A 80 -10.67 -9.38 -27.94
CA MET A 80 -9.88 -8.39 -28.69
C MET A 80 -10.71 -7.20 -29.18
N VAL A 81 -11.97 -7.42 -29.55
CA VAL A 81 -12.86 -6.36 -30.04
C VAL A 81 -13.34 -5.46 -28.91
N GLU A 82 -13.57 -6.03 -27.74
CA GLU A 82 -13.99 -5.29 -26.53
C GLU A 82 -12.87 -4.38 -26.00
N GLU A 83 -11.61 -4.81 -26.06
CA GLU A 83 -10.50 -4.11 -25.41
C GLU A 83 -9.76 -3.07 -26.29
N PHE A 84 -9.85 -3.17 -27.62
CA PHE A 84 -9.16 -2.29 -28.57
C PHE A 84 -10.12 -1.47 -29.43
N SER A 85 -11.02 -0.70 -28.82
CA SER A 85 -11.80 0.32 -29.55
C SER A 85 -10.87 1.34 -30.23
N VAL A 86 -10.40 1.03 -31.44
CA VAL A 86 -9.62 1.91 -32.31
C VAL A 86 -10.59 2.92 -32.87
N ASN A 87 -10.61 4.13 -32.29
CA ASN A 87 -11.03 5.31 -33.03
C ASN A 87 -10.07 5.44 -34.22
N ILE A 88 -10.54 5.10 -35.41
CA ILE A 88 -9.89 5.44 -36.68
C ILE A 88 -9.95 6.96 -36.79
N PRO A 89 -8.83 7.71 -36.66
CA PRO A 89 -8.87 9.15 -36.82
C PRO A 89 -9.06 9.44 -38.31
N SER A 90 -10.11 10.19 -38.65
CA SER A 90 -10.24 10.80 -39.96
C SER A 90 -9.10 11.81 -40.16
N GLU A 91 -8.47 11.71 -41.33
CA GLU A 91 -7.30 12.48 -41.75
C GLU A 91 -7.45 14.00 -41.57
N LYS A 92 -6.36 14.69 -41.18
CA LYS A 92 -5.81 15.86 -41.92
C LYS A 92 -4.45 16.35 -41.39
N ARG A 93 -3.45 16.16 -42.26
CA ARG A 93 -2.24 16.96 -42.63
C ARG A 93 -1.47 17.79 -41.57
N GLY A 94 -0.15 17.55 -41.50
CA GLY A 94 0.84 18.67 -41.46
C GLY A 94 2.13 18.59 -40.60
N ARG A 95 3.09 17.69 -40.94
CA ARG A 95 4.58 17.78 -40.76
C ARG A 95 5.23 17.96 -39.35
N PRO A 96 6.54 17.60 -39.20
CA PRO A 96 7.00 16.75 -38.08
C PRO A 96 8.06 17.36 -37.15
N PHE A 97 8.28 16.72 -35.99
CA PHE A 97 9.62 16.63 -35.37
C PHE A 97 9.88 15.20 -34.83
N PRO A 98 11.13 14.69 -34.90
CA PRO A 98 11.44 13.28 -34.77
C PRO A 98 11.72 12.87 -33.32
N ASN A 99 11.31 11.65 -32.94
CA ASN A 99 11.64 11.02 -31.65
C ASN A 99 12.59 9.83 -31.89
N PRO A 100 13.82 9.83 -31.34
CA PRO A 100 14.82 8.81 -31.61
C PRO A 100 14.77 7.67 -30.58
N HIS A 101 13.65 6.95 -30.48
CA HIS A 101 13.62 5.61 -29.87
C HIS A 101 12.59 4.68 -30.53
N ARG A 102 12.36 4.83 -31.84
CA ARG A 102 11.82 3.73 -32.65
C ARG A 102 12.91 2.66 -32.74
N ARG A 103 12.78 1.58 -31.96
CA ARG A 103 13.20 0.28 -32.50
C ARG A 103 12.36 0.08 -33.75
N GLU A 104 13.03 0.04 -34.89
CA GLU A 104 12.43 -0.12 -36.21
C GLU A 104 11.53 -1.38 -36.20
N PHE A 105 10.23 -1.16 -36.07
CA PHE A 105 9.25 -2.12 -36.57
C PHE A 105 9.59 -2.35 -38.04
N PRO A 106 9.75 -3.60 -38.51
CA PRO A 106 10.25 -3.82 -39.84
C PRO A 106 9.36 -3.11 -40.87
N ASN A 107 9.97 -2.31 -41.74
CA ASN A 107 9.42 -1.74 -42.97
C ASN A 107 8.89 -2.79 -43.96
N LYS A 108 8.64 -4.03 -43.50
CA LYS A 108 8.00 -5.10 -44.25
C LYS A 108 6.48 -5.02 -44.21
N LEU A 109 5.85 -4.34 -43.25
CA LEU A 109 4.39 -4.29 -43.14
C LEU A 109 3.74 -3.68 -44.40
N ASP A 110 4.31 -2.61 -44.93
CA ASP A 110 3.81 -1.98 -46.17
C ASP A 110 4.06 -2.84 -47.42
N SER A 111 5.13 -3.64 -47.44
CA SER A 111 5.39 -4.62 -48.51
C SER A 111 4.44 -5.83 -48.48
N TYR A 112 3.80 -6.09 -47.34
CA TYR A 112 2.78 -7.14 -47.19
C TYR A 112 1.37 -6.65 -47.55
N LEU A 113 1.12 -5.34 -47.46
CA LEU A 113 -0.17 -4.72 -47.76
C LEU A 113 -0.39 -4.43 -49.26
N SER A 114 0.65 -4.60 -50.09
CA SER A 114 0.65 -4.22 -51.51
C SER A 114 0.58 -5.40 -52.49
N ARG A 115 0.23 -6.62 -52.05
CA ARG A 115 0.03 -7.78 -52.95
C ARG A 115 -1.28 -8.50 -52.67
N ASP A 116 -2.14 -8.49 -53.70
CA ASP A 116 -3.39 -9.24 -53.92
C ASP A 116 -4.35 -9.39 -52.70
N PRO A 117 -5.50 -8.67 -52.69
CA PRO A 117 -6.44 -8.64 -51.56
C PRO A 117 -7.02 -10.00 -51.14
N ALA A 118 -7.01 -11.00 -52.02
CA ALA A 118 -7.73 -12.25 -51.80
C ALA A 118 -6.92 -13.33 -51.05
N THR A 119 -5.59 -13.38 -51.24
CA THR A 119 -4.73 -14.42 -50.63
C THR A 119 -3.71 -13.88 -49.63
N GLY A 120 -3.31 -12.61 -49.74
CA GLY A 120 -2.41 -11.96 -48.78
C GLY A 120 -3.04 -11.74 -47.40
N ASN A 121 -4.37 -11.53 -47.37
CA ASN A 121 -5.11 -11.24 -46.14
C ASN A 121 -5.06 -12.38 -45.12
N GLU A 122 -5.16 -13.64 -45.54
CA GLU A 122 -5.20 -14.78 -44.62
C GLU A 122 -3.82 -15.02 -43.95
N ILE A 123 -2.73 -14.88 -44.71
CA ILE A 123 -1.36 -15.10 -44.20
C ILE A 123 -0.91 -13.94 -43.31
N VAL A 124 -1.19 -12.69 -43.72
CA VAL A 124 -0.89 -11.49 -42.93
C VAL A 124 -1.73 -11.46 -41.65
N ARG A 125 -3.00 -11.84 -41.73
CA ARG A 125 -3.89 -11.97 -40.56
C ARG A 125 -3.46 -13.09 -39.62
N ARG A 126 -2.99 -14.24 -40.14
CA ARG A 126 -2.41 -15.31 -39.30
C ARG A 126 -1.16 -14.85 -38.56
N LYS A 127 -0.24 -14.15 -39.23
CA LYS A 127 0.98 -13.61 -38.59
C LYS A 127 0.69 -12.48 -37.59
N LEU A 128 -0.26 -11.61 -37.88
CA LEU A 128 -0.71 -10.57 -36.93
C LEU A 128 -1.38 -11.19 -35.70
N VAL A 129 -2.16 -12.26 -35.89
CA VAL A 129 -2.74 -13.04 -34.78
C VAL A 129 -1.65 -13.75 -33.98
N GLU A 130 -0.59 -14.26 -34.62
CA GLU A 130 0.54 -14.90 -33.96
C GLU A 130 1.33 -13.89 -33.11
N VAL A 131 1.64 -12.72 -33.65
CA VAL A 131 2.29 -11.61 -32.93
C VAL A 131 1.40 -11.07 -31.81
N ALA A 132 0.09 -10.91 -32.03
CA ALA A 132 -0.85 -10.48 -30.99
C ALA A 132 -1.03 -11.54 -29.89
N LYS A 133 -0.97 -12.83 -30.22
CA LYS A 133 -0.92 -13.94 -29.26
C LYS A 133 0.37 -13.89 -28.45
N GLN A 134 1.52 -13.63 -29.08
CA GLN A 134 2.82 -13.51 -28.41
C GLN A 134 2.85 -12.29 -27.48
N ILE A 135 2.39 -11.14 -27.94
CA ILE A 135 2.30 -9.90 -27.13
C ILE A 135 1.28 -10.06 -25.99
N SER A 136 0.13 -10.71 -26.23
CA SER A 136 -0.85 -11.01 -25.17
C SER A 136 -0.33 -12.05 -24.19
N TYR A 137 0.42 -13.04 -24.66
CA TYR A 137 1.06 -14.05 -23.83
C TYR A 137 2.15 -13.42 -22.95
N GLU A 138 3.01 -12.57 -23.51
CA GLU A 138 4.05 -11.84 -22.78
C GLU A 138 3.45 -10.81 -21.80
N ALA A 139 2.41 -10.06 -22.17
CA ALA A 139 1.73 -9.12 -21.27
C ALA A 139 0.96 -9.83 -20.14
N ARG A 140 0.45 -11.04 -20.41
CA ARG A 140 -0.28 -11.88 -19.45
C ARG A 140 0.67 -12.65 -18.55
N ILE A 141 1.81 -13.13 -19.05
CA ILE A 141 2.92 -13.65 -18.24
C ILE A 141 3.49 -12.56 -17.33
N ASN A 142 3.73 -11.35 -17.85
CA ASN A 142 4.28 -10.25 -17.06
C ASN A 142 3.32 -9.76 -15.96
N SER A 143 2.00 -9.92 -16.13
CA SER A 143 1.02 -9.63 -15.06
C SER A 143 0.73 -10.82 -14.14
N GLN A 144 0.94 -12.06 -14.61
CA GLN A 144 0.75 -13.31 -13.88
C GLN A 144 1.94 -13.64 -12.97
N PHE A 145 3.17 -13.59 -13.49
CA PHE A 145 4.43 -13.66 -12.73
C PHE A 145 4.47 -12.61 -11.59
N PHE A 146 3.78 -11.49 -11.79
CA PHE A 146 3.79 -10.38 -10.84
C PHE A 146 2.75 -10.53 -9.71
N VAL A 147 1.52 -10.95 -10.00
CA VAL A 147 0.52 -11.20 -8.94
C VAL A 147 0.98 -12.35 -8.03
N GLU A 148 1.66 -13.35 -8.62
CA GLU A 148 2.42 -14.37 -7.88
C GLU A 148 3.50 -13.72 -7.01
N SER A 149 4.29 -12.78 -7.54
CA SER A 149 5.36 -12.12 -6.77
C SER A 149 4.88 -11.27 -5.57
N PHE A 150 3.70 -10.65 -5.62
CA PHE A 150 3.16 -9.90 -4.46
C PHE A 150 2.67 -10.84 -3.35
N TYR A 151 1.95 -11.90 -3.73
CA TYR A 151 1.53 -12.93 -2.77
C TYR A 151 2.76 -13.61 -2.16
N GLU A 152 3.69 -14.05 -3.00
CA GLU A 152 4.96 -14.65 -2.61
C GLU A 152 5.77 -13.73 -1.71
N PHE A 153 5.80 -12.43 -1.99
CA PHE A 153 6.41 -11.44 -1.11
C PHE A 153 5.75 -11.42 0.27
N CYS A 154 4.42 -11.31 0.34
CA CYS A 154 3.70 -11.28 1.61
C CYS A 154 3.89 -12.58 2.41
N GLU A 155 3.92 -13.72 1.72
CA GLU A 155 4.15 -15.04 2.34
C GLU A 155 5.59 -15.22 2.82
N ASN A 156 6.59 -14.83 2.01
CA ASN A 156 8.00 -15.05 2.31
C ASN A 156 8.60 -14.01 3.26
N ALA A 157 8.00 -12.82 3.36
CA ALA A 157 8.39 -11.81 4.33
C ALA A 157 7.93 -12.22 5.74
N LYS A 158 8.72 -13.07 6.40
CA LYS A 158 8.49 -13.53 7.78
C LYS A 158 9.00 -12.50 8.80
N ILE A 159 8.18 -12.27 9.82
CA ILE A 159 8.42 -11.46 11.02
C ILE A 159 8.62 -12.42 12.19
N THR A 160 9.78 -12.37 12.84
CA THR A 160 10.13 -13.23 13.98
C THR A 160 10.44 -12.40 15.22
N ILE A 161 9.54 -12.44 16.20
CA ILE A 161 9.71 -11.79 17.51
C ILE A 161 9.62 -12.87 18.59
N TYR A 162 10.71 -13.02 19.35
CA TYR A 162 10.88 -14.13 20.31
C TYR A 162 10.60 -15.50 19.68
N ASP A 163 9.61 -16.23 20.19
CA ASP A 163 9.21 -17.58 19.79
C ASP A 163 8.11 -17.62 18.71
N GLU A 164 7.57 -16.47 18.31
CA GLU A 164 6.58 -16.40 17.24
C GLU A 164 7.16 -15.92 15.91
N THR A 165 6.77 -16.64 14.86
CA THR A 165 7.05 -16.28 13.48
C THR A 165 5.74 -16.22 12.70
N ILE A 166 5.47 -15.08 12.09
CA ILE A 166 4.33 -14.87 11.18
C ILE A 166 4.80 -14.27 9.87
N SER A 167 3.98 -14.34 8.83
CA SER A 167 4.21 -13.63 7.58
C SER A 167 3.42 -12.32 7.51
N ILE A 168 3.77 -11.46 6.56
CA ILE A 168 2.91 -10.31 6.21
C ILE A 168 1.53 -10.81 5.74
N ALA A 169 1.46 -11.94 5.04
CA ALA A 169 0.20 -12.55 4.63
C ALA A 169 -0.69 -12.93 5.82
N ASP A 170 -0.10 -13.45 6.90
CA ASP A 170 -0.85 -13.80 8.12
C ASP A 170 -1.52 -12.56 8.73
N ILE A 171 -0.84 -11.41 8.76
CA ILE A 171 -1.44 -10.15 9.24
C ILE A 171 -2.61 -9.74 8.32
N ILE A 172 -2.42 -9.77 6.99
CA ILE A 172 -3.46 -9.39 6.01
C ILE A 172 -4.68 -10.32 6.05
N GLU A 173 -4.50 -11.62 6.29
CA GLU A 173 -5.59 -12.58 6.22
C GLU A 173 -6.32 -12.77 7.56
N GLN A 174 -5.63 -12.57 8.68
CA GLN A 174 -6.13 -12.91 10.01
C GLN A 174 -6.52 -11.67 10.84
N HIS A 175 -6.30 -10.44 10.35
CA HIS A 175 -6.73 -9.23 11.08
C HIS A 175 -8.26 -9.06 11.08
N GLY A 176 -8.93 -9.50 10.01
CA GLY A 176 -10.39 -9.45 9.88
C GLY A 176 -11.15 -10.53 10.68
N ASP A 177 -12.46 -10.60 10.46
CA ASP A 177 -13.41 -11.33 11.32
C ASP A 177 -14.05 -12.59 10.68
N PRO A 178 -13.26 -13.48 10.06
CA PRO A 178 -13.68 -14.89 10.07
C PRO A 178 -12.57 -15.85 10.53
N ILE A 179 -11.34 -15.37 10.73
CA ILE A 179 -10.20 -16.22 11.09
C ILE A 179 -9.73 -15.83 12.48
N GLU A 180 -9.88 -16.78 13.41
CA GLU A 180 -9.32 -16.63 14.74
C GLU A 180 -7.80 -16.54 14.62
N ALA A 181 -7.25 -15.38 14.99
CA ALA A 181 -5.82 -15.15 14.98
C ALA A 181 -5.17 -16.05 16.02
N GLN A 182 -4.32 -16.98 15.58
CA GLN A 182 -3.65 -17.91 16.49
C GLN A 182 -2.41 -17.26 17.12
N SER A 183 -1.68 -16.45 16.36
CA SER A 183 -0.47 -15.74 16.82
C SER A 183 -0.80 -14.54 17.69
N LYS A 184 -0.04 -14.34 18.78
CA LYS A 184 -0.14 -13.14 19.61
C LYS A 184 0.27 -11.89 18.84
N LEU A 185 1.24 -11.97 17.92
CA LEU A 185 1.62 -10.84 17.07
C LEU A 185 0.46 -10.34 16.21
N VAL A 186 -0.38 -11.25 15.68
CA VAL A 186 -1.59 -10.87 14.94
C VAL A 186 -2.66 -10.32 15.90
N LYS A 187 -2.85 -10.93 17.08
CA LYS A 187 -3.80 -10.42 18.11
C LYS A 187 -3.45 -9.02 18.60
N LEU A 188 -2.16 -8.71 18.73
CA LEU A 188 -1.65 -7.38 19.07
C LEU A 188 -1.75 -6.38 17.92
N PHE A 189 -1.98 -6.84 16.70
CA PHE A 189 -2.25 -5.99 15.55
C PHE A 189 -3.74 -5.66 15.42
N LYS A 190 -4.59 -6.70 15.40
CA LYS A 190 -6.01 -6.62 15.06
C LYS A 190 -6.87 -6.02 16.19
N PRO A 191 -8.14 -5.65 15.92
CA PRO A 191 -9.05 -5.19 16.97
C PRO A 191 -9.18 -6.19 18.12
N PRO A 192 -9.20 -5.71 19.38
CA PRO A 192 -9.33 -4.30 19.78
C PRO A 192 -8.02 -3.49 19.74
N SER A 193 -6.87 -4.05 19.34
CA SER A 193 -5.52 -3.44 19.38
C SER A 193 -5.27 -2.31 18.36
N CYS A 194 -4.06 -2.20 17.82
CA CYS A 194 -3.61 -1.08 16.99
C CYS A 194 -4.62 -0.68 15.89
N ASP A 195 -5.09 -1.65 15.10
CA ASP A 195 -6.11 -1.42 14.08
C ASP A 195 -7.45 -0.99 14.68
N GLY A 196 -7.87 -1.62 15.79
CA GLY A 196 -9.09 -1.26 16.50
C GLY A 196 -9.08 0.14 17.11
N ILE A 197 -7.96 0.54 17.72
CA ILE A 197 -7.73 1.86 18.30
C ILE A 197 -7.84 2.92 17.21
N ASP A 198 -7.08 2.77 16.12
CA ASP A 198 -7.10 3.73 15.01
C ASP A 198 -8.47 3.81 14.34
N SER A 199 -9.02 2.65 13.99
CA SER A 199 -10.39 2.53 13.48
C SER A 199 -11.36 3.28 14.38
N SER A 200 -11.35 3.06 15.69
CA SER A 200 -12.27 3.71 16.65
C SER A 200 -12.17 5.24 16.64
N MET A 201 -10.96 5.79 16.51
CA MET A 201 -10.73 7.23 16.39
C MET A 201 -11.28 7.77 15.08
N ASP A 202 -11.05 7.07 13.96
CA ASP A 202 -11.56 7.45 12.64
C ASP A 202 -13.10 7.41 12.59
N LYS A 203 -13.73 6.47 13.31
CA LYS A 203 -15.20 6.32 13.33
C LYS A 203 -15.90 7.54 13.92
N GLY A 204 -15.30 8.17 14.92
CA GLY A 204 -15.91 9.26 15.69
C GLY A 204 -17.39 9.01 16.00
N PHE A 205 -18.23 10.02 15.72
CA PHE A 205 -19.69 9.96 15.82
C PHE A 205 -20.38 9.73 14.46
N ALA A 206 -19.70 9.16 13.46
CA ALA A 206 -20.26 9.03 12.11
C ALA A 206 -21.41 8.00 12.04
N GLU A 207 -22.65 8.48 11.87
CA GLU A 207 -23.87 7.69 12.03
C GLU A 207 -24.36 6.92 10.78
N SER A 208 -23.67 6.93 9.62
CA SER A 208 -24.26 6.23 8.43
C SER A 208 -23.31 5.78 7.31
N ILE A 209 -23.73 4.69 6.64
CA ILE A 209 -23.25 4.19 5.34
C ILE A 209 -23.43 5.30 4.28
N GLN A 210 -22.49 5.40 3.33
CA GLN A 210 -22.55 6.40 2.25
C GLN A 210 -23.84 6.29 1.40
N LYS A 211 -24.20 7.37 0.68
CA LYS A 211 -25.39 7.43 -0.20
C LYS A 211 -25.23 6.47 -1.40
N ASP A 212 -26.08 6.63 -2.42
CA ASP A 212 -26.19 5.84 -3.67
C ASP A 212 -24.83 5.40 -4.28
N ARG A 213 -23.78 6.21 -4.08
CA ARG A 213 -22.39 5.90 -4.48
C ARG A 213 -21.40 6.16 -3.36
N THR A 214 -20.24 5.51 -3.47
CA THR A 214 -19.12 5.70 -2.56
C THR A 214 -18.19 6.83 -3.03
N PHE A 215 -17.90 7.80 -2.16
CA PHE A 215 -17.11 9.01 -2.36
C PHE A 215 -15.98 9.14 -1.34
N ILE A 216 -14.83 9.66 -1.77
CA ILE A 216 -13.83 10.26 -0.89
C ILE A 216 -14.18 11.72 -0.69
N SER A 217 -14.23 12.17 0.56
CA SER A 217 -14.33 13.59 0.91
C SER A 217 -12.95 14.17 1.20
N LYS A 218 -12.84 15.50 1.23
CA LYS A 218 -11.77 16.20 1.94
C LYS A 218 -12.31 16.71 3.27
N ALA A 219 -11.42 17.11 4.18
CA ALA A 219 -11.81 17.77 5.44
C ALA A 219 -12.74 18.99 5.25
N PHE A 220 -12.72 19.63 4.07
CA PHE A 220 -13.60 20.74 3.71
C PHE A 220 -14.90 20.33 2.99
N GLY A 221 -15.26 19.04 2.98
CA GLY A 221 -16.52 18.53 2.40
C GLY A 221 -16.55 18.34 0.88
N HIS A 222 -15.40 18.46 0.20
CA HIS A 222 -15.32 18.23 -1.25
C HIS A 222 -15.29 16.73 -1.59
N GLU A 223 -16.35 16.24 -2.21
CA GLU A 223 -16.51 14.83 -2.58
C GLU A 223 -16.01 14.53 -4.00
N LYS A 224 -15.33 13.38 -4.18
CA LYS A 224 -14.92 12.84 -5.48
C LYS A 224 -15.31 11.37 -5.60
N PHE A 225 -15.92 11.01 -6.72
CA PHE A 225 -16.33 9.63 -7.02
C PHE A 225 -15.14 8.69 -7.19
N PHE A 226 -15.27 7.49 -6.63
CA PHE A 226 -14.14 6.62 -6.29
C PHE A 226 -13.84 5.49 -7.29
N LEU A 227 -14.85 4.94 -7.98
CA LEU A 227 -14.74 3.63 -8.67
C LEU A 227 -13.77 3.57 -9.86
N ARG A 228 -13.48 4.68 -10.56
CA ARG A 228 -12.77 4.64 -11.85
C ARG A 228 -11.26 4.33 -11.78
N HIS A 229 -10.68 4.14 -10.59
CA HIS A 229 -9.21 4.05 -10.41
C HIS A 229 -8.66 2.73 -9.85
N LEU A 230 -9.48 1.81 -9.36
CA LEU A 230 -9.02 0.66 -8.57
C LEU A 230 -8.29 -0.41 -9.38
N ASN A 231 -8.80 -0.73 -10.58
CA ASN A 231 -8.11 -1.61 -11.53
C ASN A 231 -6.71 -1.09 -11.93
N CYS A 232 -6.52 0.23 -11.96
CA CYS A 232 -5.22 0.86 -12.19
C CYS A 232 -4.32 0.81 -10.96
N LEU A 233 -4.86 0.99 -9.75
CA LEU A 233 -4.10 0.91 -8.49
C LEU A 233 -3.53 -0.49 -8.28
N ARG A 234 -4.30 -1.53 -8.60
CA ARG A 234 -3.82 -2.92 -8.61
C ARG A 234 -2.70 -3.13 -9.62
N LYS A 235 -2.82 -2.57 -10.84
CA LYS A 235 -1.77 -2.59 -11.89
C LYS A 235 -0.49 -1.82 -11.50
N ILE A 236 -0.61 -0.75 -10.71
CA ILE A 236 0.51 0.10 -10.29
C ILE A 236 1.26 -0.51 -9.10
N LEU A 237 0.53 -1.06 -8.11
CA LEU A 237 1.14 -1.92 -7.09
C LEU A 237 1.86 -3.07 -7.80
N SER A 238 1.18 -3.65 -8.80
CA SER A 238 1.70 -4.79 -9.53
C SER A 238 2.75 -4.50 -10.63
N SER A 239 3.38 -3.32 -10.67
CA SER A 239 4.44 -3.05 -11.66
C SER A 239 5.65 -2.32 -11.07
N LYS A 240 5.56 -1.87 -9.82
CA LYS A 240 6.60 -1.05 -9.18
C LYS A 240 7.31 -1.71 -8.02
N PHE A 241 6.80 -2.84 -7.56
CA PHE A 241 7.50 -3.65 -6.59
C PHE A 241 8.50 -4.57 -7.33
N ASN A 242 9.78 -4.23 -7.28
CA ASN A 242 10.85 -5.15 -7.67
C ASN A 242 11.25 -5.92 -6.40
N PHE A 243 10.70 -7.11 -6.22
CA PHE A 243 10.71 -7.87 -4.97
C PHE A 243 12.01 -8.65 -4.74
N ALA A 244 13.17 -7.99 -4.81
CA ALA A 244 14.43 -8.62 -4.40
C ALA A 244 14.60 -8.48 -2.86
N PRO A 245 14.44 -9.56 -2.07
CA PRO A 245 14.27 -9.52 -0.61
C PRO A 245 15.56 -9.21 0.18
N GLN A 246 16.64 -8.81 -0.49
CA GLN A 246 17.98 -8.74 0.11
C GLN A 246 18.20 -7.46 0.93
N ASN A 247 17.34 -6.43 0.81
CA ASN A 247 17.53 -5.14 1.50
C ASN A 247 16.19 -4.43 1.83
N TYR A 248 15.57 -4.82 2.94
CA TYR A 248 14.30 -4.25 3.43
C TYR A 248 14.36 -2.74 3.67
N TYR A 249 15.54 -2.19 3.99
CA TYR A 249 15.74 -0.75 4.17
C TYR A 249 15.46 0.05 2.89
N LEU A 250 16.08 -0.34 1.77
CA LEU A 250 15.90 0.34 0.48
C LEU A 250 14.46 0.16 -0.03
N TYR A 251 13.90 -1.00 0.25
CA TYR A 251 12.59 -1.40 -0.17
C TYR A 251 11.47 -0.67 0.59
N ARG A 252 11.60 -0.49 1.91
CA ARG A 252 10.68 0.28 2.76
C ARG A 252 10.35 1.64 2.17
N LYS A 253 11.35 2.45 1.80
CA LYS A 253 11.14 3.80 1.26
C LYS A 253 10.36 3.79 -0.06
N ASN A 254 10.70 2.87 -0.94
CA ASN A 254 10.02 2.71 -2.23
C ASN A 254 8.56 2.30 -2.03
N ILE A 255 8.30 1.32 -1.17
CA ILE A 255 6.94 0.88 -0.85
C ILE A 255 6.13 2.00 -0.21
N LYS A 256 6.69 2.67 0.81
CA LYS A 256 6.05 3.82 1.47
C LYS A 256 5.60 4.85 0.43
N SER A 257 6.45 5.18 -0.53
CA SER A 257 6.11 6.10 -1.61
C SER A 257 5.03 5.57 -2.55
N ILE A 258 5.07 4.28 -2.91
CA ILE A 258 4.08 3.63 -3.78
C ILE A 258 2.71 3.59 -3.07
N LEU A 259 2.67 3.09 -1.84
CA LEU A 259 1.47 2.99 -1.01
C LEU A 259 0.88 4.37 -0.77
N LYS A 260 1.65 5.36 -0.30
CA LYS A 260 1.14 6.73 -0.13
C LYS A 260 0.45 7.25 -1.38
N ARG A 261 1.05 7.06 -2.56
CA ARG A 261 0.46 7.52 -3.82
C ARG A 261 -0.86 6.80 -4.19
N ILE A 262 -0.99 5.53 -3.82
CA ILE A 262 -2.11 4.66 -4.19
C ILE A 262 -3.22 4.73 -3.13
N PHE A 263 -2.86 4.55 -1.87
CA PHE A 263 -3.75 4.51 -0.73
C PHE A 263 -4.31 5.89 -0.37
N SER A 264 -3.62 7.01 -0.64
CA SER A 264 -4.22 8.35 -0.51
C SER A 264 -5.31 8.62 -1.57
N ARG A 265 -5.51 7.70 -2.50
CA ARG A 265 -6.60 7.68 -3.45
C ARG A 265 -7.53 6.51 -3.17
N ALA A 266 -7.55 6.01 -1.93
CA ALA A 266 -8.38 4.94 -1.42
C ALA A 266 -9.09 5.33 -0.13
N LEU A 267 -10.27 4.74 0.14
CA LEU A 267 -11.03 4.99 1.36
C LEU A 267 -10.46 4.14 2.49
N GLY A 268 -10.12 4.78 3.62
CA GLY A 268 -9.85 4.08 4.88
C GLY A 268 -11.16 3.81 5.60
N GLU A 269 -11.97 4.85 5.72
CA GLU A 269 -13.32 4.83 6.27
C GLU A 269 -14.38 5.09 5.19
N THR A 270 -15.43 4.28 5.19
CA THR A 270 -16.51 4.29 4.18
C THR A 270 -17.77 5.01 4.63
N ARG A 271 -17.89 5.46 5.89
CA ARG A 271 -19.06 6.19 6.40
C ARG A 271 -18.97 7.68 6.10
N ARG A 272 -20.10 8.28 5.72
CA ARG A 272 -20.13 9.69 5.35
C ARG A 272 -19.91 10.56 6.58
N GLY A 273 -19.03 11.55 6.47
CA GLY A 273 -18.60 12.39 7.59
C GLY A 273 -17.29 11.94 8.25
N ALA A 274 -16.81 10.73 7.94
CA ALA A 274 -15.47 10.25 8.28
C ALA A 274 -14.68 9.77 7.05
N ASN A 275 -15.28 9.84 5.85
CA ASN A 275 -14.71 9.42 4.57
C ASN A 275 -13.73 10.43 3.95
N ASP A 276 -13.24 11.37 4.76
CA ASP A 276 -12.05 12.17 4.50
C ASP A 276 -10.76 11.49 4.97
N VAL A 277 -10.87 10.43 5.80
CA VAL A 277 -9.77 9.54 6.13
C VAL A 277 -9.47 8.61 4.95
N THR A 278 -8.29 8.76 4.36
CA THR A 278 -7.84 7.88 3.27
C THR A 278 -7.29 6.58 3.83
N LEU A 279 -7.20 5.57 2.96
CA LEU A 279 -6.59 4.28 3.31
C LEU A 279 -5.14 4.47 3.74
N TRP A 280 -4.46 5.48 3.21
CA TRP A 280 -3.08 5.79 3.59
C TRP A 280 -3.02 6.31 5.01
N ASP A 281 -3.92 7.22 5.38
CA ASP A 281 -3.93 7.85 6.70
C ASP A 281 -4.14 6.78 7.78
N HIS A 282 -5.16 5.94 7.60
CA HIS A 282 -5.44 4.79 8.46
C HIS A 282 -4.26 3.81 8.53
N SER A 283 -3.82 3.26 7.38
CA SER A 283 -2.75 2.25 7.35
C SER A 283 -1.43 2.78 7.92
N TYR A 284 -1.12 4.06 7.68
CA TYR A 284 0.11 4.69 8.19
C TYR A 284 0.05 4.89 9.70
N SER A 285 -1.09 5.32 10.23
CA SER A 285 -1.33 5.47 11.67
C SER A 285 -1.26 4.14 12.41
N VAL A 286 -1.95 3.10 11.90
CA VAL A 286 -1.85 1.73 12.41
C VAL A 286 -0.39 1.23 12.40
N GLY A 287 0.37 1.55 11.34
CA GLY A 287 1.80 1.24 11.26
C GLY A 287 2.64 1.94 12.33
N ALA A 288 2.31 3.19 12.67
CA ALA A 288 2.97 3.93 13.74
C ALA A 288 2.72 3.28 15.12
N LEU A 289 1.46 2.91 15.39
CA LEU A 289 1.06 2.24 16.62
C LEU A 289 1.70 0.85 16.73
N TYR A 290 1.59 0.02 15.70
CA TYR A 290 2.08 -1.35 15.73
C TYR A 290 3.59 -1.40 15.85
N LYS A 291 4.32 -0.59 15.07
CA LYS A 291 5.78 -0.49 15.19
C LYS A 291 6.21 -0.11 16.61
N SER A 292 5.57 0.91 17.18
CA SER A 292 5.86 1.37 18.53
C SER A 292 5.53 0.29 19.57
N LEU A 293 4.45 -0.47 19.38
CA LEU A 293 4.10 -1.58 20.26
C LEU A 293 5.15 -2.70 20.21
N ILE A 294 5.61 -3.09 19.02
CA ILE A 294 6.68 -4.09 18.89
C ILE A 294 7.98 -3.57 19.52
N ALA A 295 8.33 -2.29 19.31
CA ALA A 295 9.49 -1.69 19.96
C ALA A 295 9.37 -1.71 21.49
N TRP A 296 8.18 -1.43 22.05
CA TRP A 296 7.90 -1.54 23.48
C TRP A 296 8.13 -2.97 24.00
N ILE A 297 7.63 -3.98 23.27
CA ILE A 297 7.77 -5.41 23.60
C ILE A 297 9.25 -5.82 23.58
N VAL A 298 10.00 -5.42 22.55
CA VAL A 298 11.43 -5.73 22.42
C VAL A 298 12.27 -5.09 23.53
N LEU A 299 11.93 -3.86 23.94
CA LEU A 299 12.67 -3.15 24.98
C LEU A 299 12.34 -3.62 26.40
N ARG A 300 11.07 -3.96 26.68
CA ARG A 300 10.57 -4.14 28.05
C ARG A 300 10.25 -5.59 28.44
N ARG A 301 10.02 -6.47 27.47
CA ARG A 301 9.59 -7.85 27.74
C ARG A 301 10.69 -8.85 27.35
N SER A 302 10.47 -10.10 27.70
CA SER A 302 11.25 -11.26 27.28
C SER A 302 10.44 -12.24 26.43
N GLU A 303 9.15 -11.95 26.25
CA GLU A 303 8.18 -12.75 25.51
C GLU A 303 7.07 -11.84 24.96
N ILE A 304 6.25 -12.36 24.06
CA ILE A 304 5.10 -11.63 23.53
C ILE A 304 3.93 -11.73 24.52
N PRO A 305 3.44 -10.59 25.04
CA PRO A 305 2.30 -10.56 25.96
C PRO A 305 1.00 -10.92 25.23
N GLU A 306 0.03 -11.45 25.97
CA GLU A 306 -1.33 -11.64 25.44
C GLU A 306 -2.04 -10.28 25.32
N VAL A 307 -2.88 -10.12 24.31
CA VAL A 307 -3.62 -8.86 24.10
C VAL A 307 -4.51 -8.51 25.29
N THR A 308 -5.04 -9.53 25.98
CA THR A 308 -5.89 -9.39 27.17
C THR A 308 -5.17 -8.72 28.35
N GLU A 309 -3.84 -8.75 28.39
CA GLU A 309 -3.07 -8.02 29.41
C GLU A 309 -3.26 -6.51 29.31
N PHE A 310 -3.59 -6.01 28.12
CA PHE A 310 -3.79 -4.59 27.84
C PHE A 310 -5.26 -4.16 27.84
N LEU A 311 -6.17 -5.07 28.16
CA LEU A 311 -7.60 -4.78 28.20
C LEU A 311 -8.09 -4.71 29.65
N ASP A 312 -9.05 -3.83 29.90
CA ASP A 312 -9.85 -3.81 31.12
C ASP A 312 -10.95 -4.88 31.08
N SER A 313 -11.73 -4.99 32.16
CA SER A 313 -12.84 -5.95 32.24
C SER A 313 -13.95 -5.71 31.21
N GLY A 314 -14.01 -4.51 30.62
CA GLY A 314 -14.94 -4.15 29.55
C GLY A 314 -14.38 -4.39 28.14
N GLY A 315 -13.17 -4.94 28.02
CA GLY A 315 -12.50 -5.14 26.74
C GLY A 315 -11.95 -3.88 26.11
N GLN A 316 -11.86 -2.77 26.86
CA GLN A 316 -11.25 -1.53 26.41
C GLN A 316 -9.77 -1.49 26.76
N TRP A 317 -8.98 -0.77 25.98
CA TRP A 317 -7.55 -0.60 26.25
C TRP A 317 -7.32 0.11 27.59
N LYS A 318 -6.45 -0.48 28.41
CA LYS A 318 -6.01 0.11 29.69
C LYS A 318 -4.55 0.53 29.63
N GLY A 319 -4.27 1.71 30.17
CA GLY A 319 -2.92 2.28 30.24
C GLY A 319 -2.44 2.92 28.95
N ASN A 320 -1.27 3.54 29.01
CA ASN A 320 -0.64 4.21 27.88
C ASN A 320 0.53 3.35 27.40
N LEU A 321 0.47 2.85 26.16
CA LEU A 321 1.59 2.17 25.50
C LEU A 321 2.32 3.07 24.49
N TRP A 322 1.73 4.21 24.17
CA TRP A 322 2.24 5.16 23.18
C TRP A 322 2.35 6.56 23.77
N ARG A 323 3.38 7.29 23.33
CA ARG A 323 3.59 8.72 23.60
C ARG A 323 3.94 9.43 22.30
N LEU A 324 3.80 10.76 22.30
CA LEU A 324 4.29 11.61 21.22
C LEU A 324 5.66 12.17 21.59
N LEU A 325 6.67 11.88 20.76
CA LEU A 325 7.98 12.51 20.84
C LEU A 325 8.06 13.66 19.86
N SER A 326 8.18 14.88 20.38
CA SER A 326 8.28 16.10 19.60
C SER A 326 9.73 16.58 19.57
N ILE A 327 10.32 16.69 18.38
CA ILE A 327 11.68 17.20 18.19
C ILE A 327 11.56 18.54 17.49
N ARG A 328 11.83 19.61 18.25
CA ARG A 328 11.50 20.98 17.86
C ARG A 328 12.70 21.90 17.88
N THR A 329 12.69 22.83 16.94
CA THR A 329 13.58 23.99 16.85
C THR A 329 12.75 25.21 16.53
N ASP A 330 13.25 26.41 16.83
CA ASP A 330 12.66 27.65 16.30
C ASP A 330 13.08 27.84 14.83
N GLY A 331 12.50 27.01 13.95
CA GLY A 331 12.83 26.97 12.54
C GLY A 331 12.40 28.23 11.81
N LEU A 332 11.27 28.83 12.20
CA LEU A 332 10.79 30.07 11.62
C LEU A 332 11.75 31.23 11.87
N SER A 333 12.20 31.45 13.12
CA SER A 333 13.21 32.48 13.42
C SER A 333 14.52 32.22 12.70
N TYR A 334 14.93 30.95 12.59
CA TYR A 334 16.12 30.57 11.83
C TYR A 334 16.01 30.95 10.34
N PHE A 335 14.85 30.76 9.72
CA PHE A 335 14.60 31.17 8.33
C PHE A 335 14.55 32.70 8.18
N LEU A 336 13.89 33.40 9.10
CA LEU A 336 13.74 34.86 9.07
C LEU A 336 15.06 35.59 9.32
N SER A 337 16.05 34.94 9.93
CA SER A 337 17.40 35.49 10.11
C SER A 337 18.26 35.50 8.83
N ALA A 338 17.75 34.98 7.71
CA ALA A 338 18.48 34.93 6.45
C ALA A 338 18.67 36.32 5.84
N SER A 339 19.88 36.59 5.33
CA SER A 339 20.22 37.87 4.71
C SER A 339 19.75 38.00 3.25
N SER A 340 19.35 36.89 2.64
CA SER A 340 18.89 36.83 1.25
C SER A 340 18.05 35.57 1.00
N ILE A 341 17.33 35.51 -0.13
CA ILE A 341 16.55 34.32 -0.53
C ILE A 341 17.46 33.07 -0.68
N PRO A 342 18.65 33.14 -1.32
CA PRO A 342 19.56 31.99 -1.37
C PRO A 342 19.99 31.49 0.02
N ASP A 343 20.29 32.39 0.96
CA ASP A 343 20.63 32.04 2.35
C ASP A 343 19.45 31.34 3.04
N MET A 344 18.23 31.86 2.88
CA MET A 344 17.02 31.24 3.43
C MET A 344 16.80 29.82 2.88
N LEU A 345 17.02 29.60 1.57
CA LEU A 345 16.91 28.28 0.96
C LEU A 345 17.98 27.32 1.48
N ALA A 346 19.24 27.76 1.62
CA ALA A 346 20.31 26.95 2.19
C ALA A 346 20.02 26.54 3.64
N ARG A 347 19.50 27.49 4.45
CA ARG A 347 19.06 27.24 5.83
C ARG A 347 17.93 26.21 5.90
N LYS A 348 16.94 26.34 5.01
CA LYS A 348 15.85 25.37 4.87
C LYS A 348 16.37 23.97 4.56
N GLU A 349 17.31 23.84 3.64
CA GLU A 349 17.93 22.55 3.30
C GLU A 349 18.71 21.96 4.47
N ILE A 350 19.48 22.76 5.20
CA ILE A 350 20.23 22.31 6.39
C ILE A 350 19.30 21.75 7.47
N LEU A 351 18.22 22.48 7.80
CA LEU A 351 17.28 21.98 8.79
C LEU A 351 16.53 20.73 8.31
N GLN A 352 16.12 20.70 7.03
CA GLN A 352 15.51 19.51 6.43
C GLN A 352 16.42 18.28 6.51
N ASP A 353 17.71 18.43 6.22
CA ASP A 353 18.69 17.36 6.38
C ASP A 353 18.83 16.90 7.84
N ALA A 354 18.86 17.84 8.79
CA ALA A 354 18.90 17.52 10.23
C ALA A 354 17.67 16.68 10.65
N TRP A 355 16.45 17.09 10.31
CA TRP A 355 15.24 16.33 10.63
C TRP A 355 15.16 15.00 9.88
N ASN A 356 15.70 14.90 8.66
CA ASN A 356 15.80 13.63 7.94
C ASN A 356 16.75 12.65 8.64
N LYS A 357 17.86 13.13 9.21
CA LYS A 357 18.79 12.32 10.02
C LYS A 357 18.12 11.82 11.30
N VAL A 358 17.36 12.67 11.99
CA VAL A 358 16.56 12.30 13.16
C VAL A 358 15.52 11.24 12.81
N GLN A 359 14.77 11.46 11.73
CA GLN A 359 13.79 10.48 11.24
C GLN A 359 14.45 9.14 10.92
N LYS A 360 15.58 9.15 10.20
CA LYS A 360 16.34 7.93 9.90
C LYS A 360 16.80 7.22 11.18
N LEU A 361 17.23 7.96 12.19
CA LEU A 361 17.64 7.39 13.48
C LEU A 361 16.47 6.64 14.15
N LEU A 362 15.32 7.30 14.29
CA LEU A 362 14.16 6.79 15.03
C LEU A 362 13.27 5.81 14.25
N GLU A 363 13.24 5.93 12.92
CA GLU A 363 12.43 5.05 12.08
C GLU A 363 13.20 3.84 11.57
N GLU A 364 14.52 3.96 11.35
CA GLU A 364 15.28 2.97 10.58
C GLU A 364 16.47 2.38 11.35
N ILE A 365 17.29 3.19 12.02
CA ILE A 365 18.49 2.69 12.72
C ILE A 365 18.09 1.98 14.02
N TYR A 366 17.32 2.68 14.84
CA TYR A 366 16.66 2.15 16.03
C TYR A 366 15.17 2.38 15.81
N PRO A 367 14.44 1.41 15.23
CA PRO A 367 13.04 1.58 14.82
C PRO A 367 12.10 1.68 16.03
N LEU A 368 12.26 2.77 16.78
CA LEU A 368 11.55 3.10 18.01
C LEU A 368 10.15 3.61 17.70
N GLY A 369 9.98 4.33 16.59
CA GLY A 369 8.72 5.00 16.27
C GLY A 369 8.58 5.38 14.81
N LEU A 370 7.53 6.14 14.52
CA LEU A 370 7.20 6.61 13.17
C LEU A 370 6.77 8.07 13.21
N GLU A 371 7.28 8.88 12.28
CA GLU A 371 6.91 10.29 12.15
C GLU A 371 5.47 10.40 11.64
N VAL A 372 4.60 11.05 12.42
CA VAL A 372 3.20 11.27 12.05
C VAL A 372 2.94 12.72 11.62
N TYR A 373 3.83 13.64 11.96
CA TYR A 373 3.70 15.05 11.60
C TYR A 373 5.06 15.72 11.44
N ARG A 374 5.15 16.68 10.50
CA ARG A 374 6.32 17.54 10.32
C ARG A 374 5.89 18.93 9.82
N ASP A 375 6.46 19.96 10.40
CA ASP A 375 6.31 21.37 10.02
C ASP A 375 7.69 22.06 9.88
N GLU A 376 7.70 23.38 9.70
CA GLU A 376 8.91 24.20 9.67
C GLU A 376 9.71 24.20 10.98
N ASN A 377 9.09 23.81 12.09
CA ASN A 377 9.68 23.83 13.42
C ASN A 377 10.11 22.43 13.89
N GLY A 378 9.79 21.37 13.12
CA GLY A 378 10.32 20.04 13.33
C GLY A 378 9.30 18.93 13.17
N SER A 379 9.51 17.84 13.90
CA SER A 379 8.86 16.55 13.67
C SER A 379 8.21 16.01 14.94
N VAL A 380 7.09 15.30 14.79
CA VAL A 380 6.42 14.56 15.85
C VAL A 380 6.32 13.09 15.47
N PHE A 381 6.71 12.23 16.41
CA PHE A 381 6.74 10.78 16.26
C PHE A 381 5.81 10.12 17.26
N VAL A 382 5.15 9.04 16.86
CA VAL A 382 4.56 8.08 17.81
C VAL A 382 5.68 7.14 18.24
N VAL A 383 5.86 6.99 19.55
CA VAL A 383 6.89 6.15 20.19
C VAL A 383 6.29 5.36 21.36
N PRO A 384 6.96 4.30 21.85
CA PRO A 384 6.59 3.62 23.08
C PRO A 384 6.45 4.57 24.28
N ASP A 385 5.48 4.28 25.15
CA ASP A 385 5.42 4.83 26.50
C ASP A 385 6.51 4.20 27.38
N LEU A 386 7.73 4.73 27.22
CA LEU A 386 8.93 4.34 27.93
C LEU A 386 9.82 5.57 28.12
N ASP A 387 10.46 5.68 29.28
CA ASP A 387 11.50 6.69 29.54
C ASP A 387 12.83 6.20 28.92
N VAL A 388 12.86 6.16 27.59
CA VAL A 388 14.00 5.68 26.79
C VAL A 388 15.09 6.74 26.68
N LEU A 389 14.66 7.99 26.63
CA LEU A 389 15.50 9.17 26.71
C LEU A 389 15.23 9.71 28.12
N GLU A 390 16.25 9.92 28.97
CA GLU A 390 16.09 10.63 30.25
C GLU A 390 15.77 12.11 29.99
N LEU A 391 14.69 12.38 29.25
CA LEU A 391 14.09 13.69 29.11
C LEU A 391 13.32 13.90 30.41
N THR A 392 14.00 14.46 31.40
CA THR A 392 13.32 15.05 32.56
C THR A 392 12.25 15.97 32.00
N ASN A 393 10.98 15.70 32.32
CA ASN A 393 9.87 16.54 31.91
C ASN A 393 10.26 18.00 32.15
N SER A 394 10.44 18.76 31.07
CA SER A 394 10.60 20.20 31.14
C SER A 394 9.29 20.74 31.68
N THR A 395 9.26 21.06 32.97
CA THR A 395 8.15 21.73 33.67
C THR A 395 7.77 23.04 33.01
#